data_AF-A0AAD4LAL4-F1
#
_entry.id   AF-A0AAD4LAL4-F1
#
_cell.length_a   1.000
_cell.length_b   1.000
_cell.length_c   1.000
_cell.angle_alpha   90.00
_cell.angle_beta   90.00
_cell.angle_gamma   90.00
#
_symmetry.space_group_name_H-M   'P 1'
#
loop_
_entity.id
_entity.type
_entity.pdbx_description
1 polymer ?
#
loop_
_entity_poly.entity_id
_entity_poly.type
_entity_poly.pdbx_seq_one_letter_code
_entity_poly.pdbx_strand_id
1 'polypeptide(L)'
;MDSDMEMSHLEQLPDDDDDDSDSDNDNDDQGARALLTPNTQTRGQGKQPATRAAATLWNQIGSIVLEALPTLLFTTMGLLFTGELFAKISHWNAMTSINELIAIVLAILNLKGNIEMNLSARLGTAANMGDLDVPSTRNALILGNLALIQVQAAVVSFVAACFPFLLSAIFPGLGEESPESLPPGTRSLFHYSRTPGLDHSHRGPPTGVSKSGFNEFMVVASTAMSSSCLSAILLGSFMSGLVVLCRKLGRDPDNIAPPIAACLGDLVTMSLLGAMSTVLTLGIATAAPYAVVAAVTLFAIMCASIVRQNEHVRPLLSAGWIPLLGAMVIASASGIVLDAFVARYEGYAILGVAFGGIPGGAGSIFVSRLSTALHAAASVIAPLPNSGHSNHEPSSRVVMLVLFLVSIPVGVAFFFILRVSAWLATPFLFTVLALFFLCTAIAISLVAGYALTNYLWSRKYDPDMYALPIHAALMDLVGQLLLVACFELASAIGLHVRSHSSEA
;
A
#
# COMPACT_ATOMS: atom_id res chain seq x y z
N MET A 1 -13.80 52.19 31.52
CA MET A 1 -14.99 52.99 31.17
C MET A 1 -14.47 54.38 30.88
N ASP A 2 -13.66 54.49 29.82
CA ASP A 2 -14.11 54.65 28.41
C ASP A 2 -14.50 56.12 28.21
N SER A 3 -14.01 56.86 27.22
CA SER A 3 -13.24 56.52 26.02
C SER A 3 -12.94 57.86 25.35
N ASP A 4 -11.69 58.11 24.98
CA ASP A 4 -11.27 59.31 24.24
C ASP A 4 -11.71 59.22 22.78
N MET A 5 -12.35 60.30 22.30
CA MET A 5 -12.72 60.54 20.91
C MET A 5 -12.10 61.89 20.52
N GLU A 6 -11.04 61.87 19.71
CA GLU A 6 -10.53 63.04 19.02
C GLU A 6 -10.74 62.91 17.51
N MET A 7 -11.13 64.04 16.92
CA MET A 7 -11.63 64.25 15.57
C MET A 7 -10.69 65.27 14.90
N SER A 8 -10.22 65.04 13.67
CA SER A 8 -9.95 66.13 12.72
C SER A 8 -9.67 65.65 11.28
N HIS A 9 -10.57 66.13 10.41
CA HIS A 9 -10.55 66.38 8.97
C HIS A 9 -9.23 66.86 8.33
N LEU A 10 -8.93 66.44 7.07
CA LEU A 10 -9.06 67.21 5.80
C LEU A 10 -8.22 66.61 4.63
N GLU A 11 -8.93 66.11 3.62
CA GLU A 11 -8.84 66.38 2.16
C GLU A 11 -7.57 66.99 1.54
N GLN A 12 -6.98 66.29 0.54
CA GLN A 12 -6.53 66.86 -0.75
C GLN A 12 -6.09 65.75 -1.75
N LEU A 13 -6.79 65.67 -2.89
CA LEU A 13 -6.39 65.00 -4.15
C LEU A 13 -5.44 65.91 -4.96
N PRO A 14 -4.67 65.38 -5.93
CA PRO A 14 -5.19 65.25 -7.30
C PRO A 14 -4.91 63.89 -7.96
N ASP A 15 -5.83 63.53 -8.86
CA ASP A 15 -5.73 62.51 -9.91
C ASP A 15 -4.63 62.86 -10.94
N ASP A 16 -4.04 61.83 -11.56
CA ASP A 16 -3.98 61.66 -13.01
C ASP A 16 -3.25 60.35 -13.36
N ASP A 17 -4.03 59.44 -13.96
CA ASP A 17 -3.77 58.55 -15.11
C ASP A 17 -2.38 57.90 -15.28
N ASP A 18 -2.37 56.55 -15.22
CA ASP A 18 -1.63 55.68 -16.16
C ASP A 18 -2.15 54.24 -15.99
N ASP A 19 -3.11 53.85 -16.84
CA ASP A 19 -3.62 52.48 -16.96
C ASP A 19 -3.50 52.08 -18.44
N ASP A 20 -2.47 51.32 -18.76
CA ASP A 20 -2.42 50.44 -19.94
C ASP A 20 -1.39 49.32 -19.65
N SER A 21 -1.93 48.19 -19.19
CA SER A 21 -1.21 46.95 -18.95
C SER A 21 -1.38 46.02 -20.15
N ASP A 22 -0.53 46.21 -21.16
CA ASP A 22 -0.42 45.26 -22.27
C ASP A 22 0.49 44.08 -21.89
N SER A 23 -0.16 42.94 -21.69
CA SER A 23 0.22 41.57 -22.03
C SER A 23 1.69 41.29 -22.42
N ASP A 24 2.40 40.53 -21.58
CA ASP A 24 3.50 39.67 -22.04
C ASP A 24 3.12 38.20 -21.87
N ASN A 25 2.87 37.57 -23.02
CA ASN A 25 2.81 36.13 -23.23
C ASN A 25 4.25 35.59 -23.16
N ASP A 26 4.52 34.72 -22.20
CA ASP A 26 5.67 33.82 -22.26
C ASP A 26 5.39 32.74 -23.32
N ASN A 27 6.17 32.75 -24.41
CA ASN A 27 6.78 31.54 -24.93
C ASN A 27 7.86 31.80 -25.99
N ASP A 28 8.97 31.11 -25.77
CA ASP A 28 9.87 30.50 -26.74
C ASP A 28 10.85 31.37 -27.56
N ASP A 29 12.12 31.10 -27.21
CA ASP A 29 13.25 30.81 -28.10
C ASP A 29 14.08 31.93 -28.78
N GLN A 30 15.36 31.85 -28.42
CA GLN A 30 16.57 32.02 -29.26
C GLN A 30 16.96 33.41 -29.77
N GLY A 31 18.24 33.73 -29.51
CA GLY A 31 19.05 34.43 -30.51
C GLY A 31 19.94 35.55 -29.98
N ALA A 32 21.16 35.18 -29.60
CA ALA A 32 22.40 35.92 -29.83
C ALA A 32 22.36 37.47 -29.74
N ARG A 33 22.87 38.02 -28.63
CA ARG A 33 23.67 39.26 -28.67
C ARG A 33 24.88 39.17 -27.75
N ALA A 34 26.04 39.16 -28.40
CA ALA A 34 27.35 39.37 -27.81
C ALA A 34 27.47 40.83 -27.31
N LEU A 35 28.04 41.02 -26.12
CA LEU A 35 28.67 42.27 -25.70
C LEU A 35 29.96 41.94 -24.94
N LEU A 36 30.96 42.77 -25.23
CA LEU A 36 32.40 42.52 -25.17
C LEU A 36 33.00 42.83 -23.79
N THR A 37 33.84 41.93 -23.28
CA THR A 37 34.86 42.25 -22.26
C THR A 37 36.19 41.60 -22.66
N PRO A 38 37.33 42.33 -22.72
CA PRO A 38 38.58 41.76 -23.21
C PRO A 38 39.31 40.98 -22.11
N ASN A 39 39.41 39.68 -22.35
CA ASN A 39 40.60 38.84 -22.19
C ASN A 39 41.48 39.02 -20.92
N THR A 40 41.25 38.16 -19.93
CA THR A 40 42.34 37.59 -19.12
C THR A 40 42.33 36.08 -19.30
N GLN A 41 43.46 35.56 -19.77
CA GLN A 41 43.71 34.15 -20.03
C GLN A 41 43.46 33.28 -18.79
N THR A 42 42.51 32.35 -18.87
CA THR A 42 42.64 31.04 -18.22
C THR A 42 42.36 29.94 -19.24
N ARG A 43 43.46 29.28 -19.58
CA ARG A 43 43.58 28.17 -20.50
C ARG A 43 42.95 26.92 -19.86
N GLY A 44 41.88 26.40 -20.45
CA GLY A 44 41.51 24.98 -20.37
C GLY A 44 40.54 24.54 -19.27
N GLN A 45 39.26 24.92 -19.35
CA GLN A 45 38.15 24.18 -18.72
C GLN A 45 36.88 24.32 -19.57
N GLY A 46 36.74 23.46 -20.57
CA GLY A 46 35.58 23.47 -21.46
C GLY A 46 35.23 22.06 -21.89
N LYS A 47 34.85 21.21 -20.92
CA LYS A 47 34.24 19.87 -21.11
C LYS A 47 33.81 19.17 -19.79
N GLN A 48 34.06 19.77 -18.62
CA GLN A 48 33.85 19.11 -17.31
C GLN A 48 32.44 19.16 -16.66
N PRO A 49 31.51 20.11 -16.95
CA PRO A 49 30.24 20.15 -16.21
C PRO A 49 29.31 18.99 -16.57
N ALA A 50 29.19 18.65 -17.86
CA ALA A 50 28.32 17.55 -18.31
C ALA A 50 28.79 16.17 -17.83
N THR A 51 30.11 15.93 -17.80
CA THR A 51 30.68 14.65 -17.31
C THR A 51 30.49 14.46 -15.81
N ARG A 52 30.54 15.55 -15.02
CA ARG A 52 30.29 15.49 -13.57
C ARG A 52 28.81 15.27 -13.25
N ALA A 53 27.90 15.96 -13.96
CA ALA A 53 26.47 15.76 -13.82
C ALA A 53 26.01 14.35 -14.22
N ALA A 54 26.60 13.79 -15.29
CA ALA A 54 26.37 12.41 -15.67
C ALA A 54 26.87 11.44 -14.60
N ALA A 55 28.07 11.65 -14.05
CA ALA A 55 28.62 10.80 -12.99
C ALA A 55 27.77 10.84 -11.70
N THR A 56 27.24 12.01 -11.30
CA THR A 56 26.33 12.12 -10.16
C THR A 56 25.01 11.39 -10.40
N LEU A 57 24.45 11.49 -11.62
CA LEU A 57 23.24 10.77 -11.99
C LEU A 57 23.47 9.24 -11.97
N TRP A 58 24.59 8.76 -12.51
CA TRP A 58 24.93 7.34 -12.49
C TRP A 58 25.09 6.78 -11.06
N ASN A 59 25.66 7.57 -10.15
CA ASN A 59 25.77 7.19 -8.74
C ASN A 59 24.38 7.12 -8.07
N GLN A 60 23.50 8.08 -8.35
CA GLN A 60 22.12 8.06 -7.84
C GLN A 60 21.35 6.85 -8.37
N ILE A 61 21.42 6.58 -9.68
CA ILE A 61 20.82 5.39 -10.31
C ILE A 61 21.38 4.13 -9.67
N GLY A 62 22.70 4.04 -9.49
CA GLY A 62 23.37 2.92 -8.84
C GLY A 62 22.86 2.66 -7.42
N SER A 63 22.64 3.72 -6.61
CA SER A 63 22.08 3.60 -5.27
C SER A 63 20.65 3.04 -5.29
N ILE A 64 19.79 3.58 -6.16
CA ILE A 64 18.41 3.12 -6.32
C ILE A 64 18.40 1.63 -6.72
N VAL A 65 19.21 1.23 -7.69
CA VAL A 65 19.29 -0.17 -8.12
C VAL A 65 19.79 -1.07 -6.98
N LEU A 66 20.85 -0.67 -6.28
CA LEU A 66 21.45 -1.46 -5.19
C LEU A 66 20.53 -1.60 -3.97
N GLU A 67 19.62 -0.65 -3.76
CA GLU A 67 18.67 -0.67 -2.64
C GLU A 67 17.34 -1.33 -3.03
N ALA A 68 16.77 -0.98 -4.19
CA ALA A 68 15.46 -1.45 -4.62
C ALA A 68 15.47 -2.89 -5.13
N LEU A 69 16.50 -3.31 -5.89
CA LEU A 69 16.56 -4.68 -6.45
C LEU A 69 16.53 -5.78 -5.37
N PRO A 70 17.44 -5.79 -4.36
CA PRO A 70 17.41 -6.83 -3.34
C PRO A 70 16.14 -6.74 -2.48
N THR A 71 15.65 -5.53 -2.23
CA THR A 71 14.39 -5.30 -1.50
C THR A 71 13.22 -5.94 -2.24
N LEU A 72 13.03 -5.63 -3.53
CA LEU A 72 11.92 -6.17 -4.32
C LEU A 72 12.02 -7.69 -4.50
N LEU A 73 13.23 -8.25 -4.64
CA LEU A 73 13.44 -9.70 -4.63
C LEU A 73 13.01 -10.32 -3.29
N PHE A 74 13.42 -9.73 -2.16
CA PHE A 74 13.01 -10.18 -0.84
C PHE A 74 11.50 -10.08 -0.63
N THR A 75 10.89 -8.95 -1.03
CA THR A 75 9.44 -8.74 -0.98
C THR A 75 8.69 -9.78 -1.80
N THR A 76 9.18 -10.08 -3.01
CA THR A 76 8.58 -11.09 -3.89
C THR A 76 8.61 -12.48 -3.25
N MET A 77 9.73 -12.84 -2.62
CA MET A 77 9.83 -14.09 -1.85
C MET A 77 8.87 -14.10 -0.67
N GLY A 78 8.81 -13.01 0.11
CA GLY A 78 7.93 -12.87 1.26
C GLY A 78 6.46 -13.04 0.87
N LEU A 79 6.03 -12.37 -0.20
CA LEU A 79 4.67 -12.51 -0.74
C LEU A 79 4.36 -13.93 -1.22
N LEU A 80 5.33 -14.59 -1.87
CA LEU A 80 5.21 -15.98 -2.27
C LEU A 80 5.00 -16.92 -1.05
N PHE A 81 5.76 -16.71 0.02
CA PHE A 81 5.57 -17.43 1.29
C PHE A 81 4.23 -17.11 1.95
N THR A 82 3.79 -15.85 1.91
CA THR A 82 2.46 -15.45 2.43
C THR A 82 1.34 -16.15 1.68
N GLY A 83 1.40 -16.26 0.35
CA GLY A 83 0.39 -16.97 -0.44
C GLY A 83 0.30 -18.46 -0.10
N GLU A 84 1.44 -19.12 0.09
CA GLU A 84 1.51 -20.51 0.53
C GLU A 84 1.04 -20.70 1.98
N LEU A 85 1.37 -19.75 2.85
CA LEU A 85 0.85 -19.72 4.21
C LEU A 85 -0.67 -19.57 4.21
N PHE A 86 -1.22 -18.75 3.30
CA PHE A 86 -2.65 -18.60 3.03
C PHE A 86 -3.33 -19.90 2.69
N ALA A 87 -2.78 -20.63 1.73
CA ALA A 87 -3.29 -21.95 1.40
C ALA A 87 -3.36 -22.85 2.65
N LYS A 88 -2.32 -22.88 3.48
CA LYS A 88 -2.28 -23.74 4.68
C LYS A 88 -3.27 -23.33 5.77
N ILE A 89 -3.30 -22.05 6.13
CA ILE A 89 -4.15 -21.55 7.22
C ILE A 89 -5.62 -21.62 6.82
N SER A 90 -5.96 -21.45 5.53
CA SER A 90 -7.35 -21.56 5.05
C SER A 90 -7.99 -22.93 5.34
N HIS A 91 -7.17 -23.99 5.46
CA HIS A 91 -7.62 -25.34 5.81
C HIS A 91 -7.64 -25.63 7.32
N TRP A 92 -7.25 -24.69 8.18
CA TRP A 92 -7.29 -24.92 9.63
C TRP A 92 -8.73 -24.98 10.12
N ASN A 93 -8.98 -25.87 11.11
CA ASN A 93 -10.31 -26.10 11.66
C ASN A 93 -11.04 -24.80 12.06
N ALA A 94 -10.31 -23.80 12.57
CA ALA A 94 -10.90 -22.53 12.96
C ALA A 94 -11.44 -21.74 11.75
N MET A 95 -10.69 -21.70 10.64
CA MET A 95 -11.08 -21.02 9.40
C MET A 95 -12.22 -21.74 8.67
N THR A 96 -12.27 -23.08 8.76
CA THR A 96 -13.36 -23.87 8.15
C THR A 96 -14.62 -23.92 9.00
N SER A 97 -14.54 -23.58 10.30
CA SER A 97 -15.70 -23.58 11.20
C SER A 97 -16.51 -22.29 11.12
N ILE A 98 -15.89 -21.17 10.74
CA ILE A 98 -16.52 -19.85 10.64
C ILE A 98 -16.10 -19.24 9.29
N ASN A 99 -16.99 -19.30 8.31
CA ASN A 99 -16.72 -18.84 6.93
C ASN A 99 -16.29 -17.37 6.89
N GLU A 100 -16.83 -16.56 7.79
CA GLU A 100 -16.54 -15.13 7.88
C GLU A 100 -15.07 -14.87 8.17
N LEU A 101 -14.35 -15.77 8.87
CA LEU A 101 -12.92 -15.60 9.15
C LEU A 101 -12.07 -15.55 7.87
N ILE A 102 -12.40 -16.35 6.86
CA ILE A 102 -11.69 -16.34 5.57
C ILE A 102 -11.94 -15.02 4.84
N ALA A 103 -13.20 -14.56 4.84
CA ALA A 103 -13.58 -13.29 4.23
C ALA A 103 -12.82 -12.11 4.88
N ILE A 104 -12.59 -12.13 6.19
CA ILE A 104 -11.83 -11.07 6.85
C ILE A 104 -10.34 -11.12 6.49
N VAL A 105 -9.76 -12.29 6.20
CA VAL A 105 -8.31 -12.39 5.90
C VAL A 105 -7.98 -11.49 4.71
N LEU A 106 -8.73 -11.59 3.62
CA LEU A 106 -8.51 -10.76 2.42
C LEU A 106 -8.69 -9.27 2.71
N ALA A 107 -9.70 -8.91 3.50
CA ALA A 107 -9.92 -7.51 3.87
C ALA A 107 -8.80 -6.96 4.78
N ILE A 108 -8.38 -7.74 5.79
CA ILE A 108 -7.39 -7.33 6.78
C ILE A 108 -6.01 -7.20 6.16
N LEU A 109 -5.57 -8.14 5.31
CA LEU A 109 -4.24 -8.08 4.70
C LEU A 109 -4.07 -6.79 3.88
N ASN A 110 -5.03 -6.51 3.00
CA ASN A 110 -5.04 -5.27 2.21
C ASN A 110 -5.04 -4.01 3.07
N LEU A 111 -5.92 -3.96 4.07
CA LEU A 111 -6.03 -2.79 4.96
C LEU A 111 -4.76 -2.57 5.78
N LYS A 112 -4.16 -3.66 6.25
CA LYS A 112 -3.03 -3.64 7.17
C LYS A 112 -1.73 -3.28 6.47
N GLY A 113 -1.43 -3.92 5.35
CA GLY A 113 -0.28 -3.60 4.52
C GLY A 113 -0.25 -2.12 4.17
N ASN A 114 -1.41 -1.54 3.83
CA ASN A 114 -1.55 -0.12 3.53
C ASN A 114 -1.25 0.81 4.72
N ILE A 115 -1.68 0.45 5.94
CA ILE A 115 -1.38 1.25 7.15
C ILE A 115 0.13 1.23 7.45
N GLU A 116 0.77 0.07 7.28
CA GLU A 116 2.20 -0.11 7.57
C GLU A 116 3.07 0.55 6.50
N MET A 117 2.64 0.53 5.24
CA MET A 117 3.25 1.31 4.17
C MET A 117 3.16 2.82 4.45
N ASN A 118 2.02 3.32 4.92
CA ASN A 118 1.87 4.72 5.30
C ASN A 118 2.76 5.11 6.50
N LEU A 119 2.90 4.22 7.50
CA LEU A 119 3.88 4.41 8.57
C LEU A 119 5.30 4.53 8.00
N SER A 120 5.64 3.60 7.12
CA SER A 120 6.95 3.48 6.50
C SER A 120 7.31 4.73 5.69
N ALA A 121 6.41 5.20 4.82
CA ALA A 121 6.61 6.41 4.03
C ALA A 121 6.73 7.65 4.90
N ARG A 122 5.85 7.86 5.89
CA ARG A 122 5.94 9.01 6.80
C ARG A 122 7.27 9.05 7.56
N LEU A 123 7.74 7.91 8.06
CA LEU A 123 9.05 7.83 8.71
C LEU A 123 10.19 7.99 7.70
N GLY A 124 10.03 7.51 6.47
CA GLY A 124 10.97 7.68 5.36
C GLY A 124 11.17 9.15 4.99
N THR A 125 10.08 9.88 4.76
CA THR A 125 10.06 11.33 4.54
C THR A 125 10.72 12.06 5.71
N ALA A 126 10.35 11.74 6.95
CA ALA A 126 10.98 12.34 8.14
C ALA A 126 12.49 12.03 8.26
N ALA A 127 12.92 10.83 7.86
CA ALA A 127 14.33 10.46 7.84
C ALA A 127 15.11 11.25 6.78
N ASN A 128 14.51 11.43 5.60
CA ASN A 128 15.12 12.14 4.48
C ASN A 128 15.15 13.66 4.71
N MET A 129 14.16 14.22 5.41
CA MET A 129 14.14 15.62 5.86
C MET A 129 15.09 15.89 7.05
N GLY A 130 15.61 14.85 7.71
CA GLY A 130 16.54 14.98 8.85
C GLY A 130 15.88 15.08 10.23
N ASP A 131 14.55 14.96 10.31
CA ASP A 131 13.80 15.02 11.58
C ASP A 131 14.15 13.87 12.53
N LEU A 132 14.59 12.73 11.98
CA LEU A 132 15.01 11.57 12.78
C LEU A 132 16.44 11.67 13.32
N ASP A 133 17.21 12.69 12.92
CA ASP A 133 18.58 12.88 13.42
C ASP A 133 18.58 13.45 14.85
N VAL A 134 17.52 14.18 15.23
CA VAL A 134 17.33 14.73 16.57
C VAL A 134 16.66 13.70 17.48
N PRO A 135 17.28 13.22 18.58
CA PRO A 135 16.75 12.14 19.39
C PRO A 135 15.36 12.41 20.02
N SER A 136 15.08 13.65 20.42
CA SER A 136 13.77 14.03 20.97
C SER A 136 12.66 13.95 19.93
N THR A 137 12.87 14.57 18.77
CA THR A 137 11.94 14.54 17.62
C THR A 137 11.76 13.12 17.10
N ARG A 138 12.85 12.38 16.92
CA ARG A 138 12.83 10.96 16.53
C ARG A 138 11.97 10.12 17.47
N ASN A 139 12.20 10.23 18.79
CA ASN A 139 11.46 9.43 19.77
C ASN A 139 9.98 9.83 19.79
N ALA A 140 9.66 11.12 19.66
CA ALA A 140 8.29 11.61 19.55
C ALA A 140 7.60 11.09 18.27
N LEU A 141 8.26 11.16 17.12
CA LEU A 141 7.73 10.65 15.85
C LEU A 141 7.50 9.15 15.88
N ILE A 142 8.47 8.37 16.36
CA ILE A 142 8.36 6.90 16.44
C ILE A 142 7.26 6.50 17.42
N LEU A 143 7.28 7.01 18.65
CA LEU A 143 6.29 6.63 19.66
C LEU A 143 4.88 7.09 19.27
N GLY A 144 4.76 8.30 18.72
CA GLY A 144 3.49 8.84 18.24
C GLY A 144 2.92 7.99 17.11
N ASN A 145 3.72 7.68 16.09
CA ASN A 145 3.26 6.85 14.98
C ASN A 145 2.99 5.40 15.41
N LEU A 146 3.74 4.84 16.36
CA LEU A 146 3.48 3.52 16.91
C LEU A 146 2.19 3.48 17.73
N ALA A 147 1.84 4.55 18.44
CA ALA A 147 0.54 4.66 19.10
C ALA A 147 -0.60 4.84 18.08
N LEU A 148 -0.38 5.63 17.03
CA LEU A 148 -1.35 5.84 15.97
C LEU A 148 -1.67 4.54 15.23
N ILE A 149 -0.66 3.72 14.92
CA ILE A 149 -0.88 2.45 14.23
C ILE A 149 -1.74 1.48 15.05
N GLN A 150 -1.72 1.55 16.39
CA GLN A 150 -2.61 0.77 17.23
C GLN A 150 -4.06 1.21 17.11
N VAL A 151 -4.30 2.52 17.10
CA VAL A 151 -5.65 3.08 16.92
C VAL A 151 -6.19 2.70 15.54
N GLN A 152 -5.38 2.88 14.49
CA GLN A 152 -5.76 2.52 13.12
C GLN A 152 -6.02 1.02 13.01
N ALA A 153 -5.12 0.16 13.51
CA ALA A 153 -5.28 -1.28 13.47
C ALA A 153 -6.56 -1.74 14.19
N ALA A 154 -6.86 -1.22 15.37
CA ALA A 154 -8.05 -1.60 16.14
C ALA A 154 -9.35 -1.19 15.42
N VAL A 155 -9.44 0.05 14.94
CA VAL A 155 -10.65 0.55 14.25
C VAL A 155 -10.87 -0.17 12.93
N VAL A 156 -9.81 -0.31 12.14
CA VAL A 156 -9.88 -0.84 10.77
C VAL A 156 -10.19 -2.33 10.78
N SER A 157 -9.58 -3.09 11.70
CA SER A 157 -9.89 -4.52 11.87
C SER A 157 -11.30 -4.77 12.39
N PHE A 158 -11.82 -3.89 13.25
CA PHE A 158 -13.22 -3.96 13.67
C PHE A 158 -14.19 -3.67 12.51
N VAL A 159 -13.92 -2.63 11.72
CA VAL A 159 -14.70 -2.33 10.51
C VAL A 159 -14.65 -3.49 9.49
N ALA A 160 -13.47 -4.08 9.30
CA ALA A 160 -13.29 -5.26 8.46
C ALA A 160 -14.09 -6.47 8.97
N ALA A 161 -14.16 -6.67 10.29
CA ALA A 161 -14.98 -7.73 10.89
C ALA A 161 -16.48 -7.50 10.72
N CYS A 162 -16.95 -6.25 10.67
CA CYS A 162 -18.36 -5.93 10.39
C CYS A 162 -18.74 -6.21 8.92
N PHE A 163 -17.79 -6.11 7.99
CA PHE A 163 -18.09 -6.11 6.56
C PHE A 163 -18.76 -7.41 6.04
N PRO A 164 -18.27 -8.63 6.34
CA PRO A 164 -18.93 -9.86 5.90
C PRO A 164 -20.35 -10.01 6.46
N PHE A 165 -20.58 -9.62 7.71
CA PHE A 165 -21.90 -9.72 8.35
C PHE A 165 -22.89 -8.70 7.77
N LEU A 166 -22.44 -7.49 7.46
CA LEU A 166 -23.24 -6.49 6.76
C LEU A 166 -23.61 -6.96 5.36
N LEU A 167 -22.66 -7.56 4.63
CA LEU A 167 -22.92 -8.11 3.30
C LEU A 167 -23.97 -9.24 3.36
N SER A 168 -23.85 -10.16 4.32
CA SER A 168 -24.83 -11.23 4.55
C SER A 168 -26.21 -10.70 4.96
N ALA A 169 -26.28 -9.56 5.66
CA ALA A 169 -27.54 -8.94 6.06
C ALA A 169 -28.22 -8.15 4.93
N ILE A 170 -27.45 -7.54 4.02
CA ILE A 170 -27.96 -6.77 2.87
C ILE A 170 -28.39 -7.71 1.73
N PHE A 171 -27.72 -8.85 1.59
CA PHE A 171 -28.06 -9.89 0.61
C PHE A 171 -28.55 -11.18 1.32
N PRO A 172 -29.69 -11.13 2.05
CA PRO A 172 -30.24 -12.30 2.73
C PRO A 172 -30.71 -13.31 1.67
N GLY A 173 -29.98 -14.41 1.52
CA GLY A 173 -30.24 -15.44 0.48
C GLY A 173 -28.98 -16.06 -0.12
N LEU A 174 -27.77 -15.59 0.22
CA LEU A 174 -26.52 -16.22 -0.22
C LEU A 174 -26.17 -17.54 0.50
N GLY A 175 -26.95 -17.94 1.52
CA GLY A 175 -26.71 -19.14 2.34
C GLY A 175 -27.81 -20.20 2.32
N GLU A 176 -28.96 -19.92 1.71
CA GLU A 176 -30.12 -20.82 1.65
C GLU A 176 -30.85 -20.61 0.32
N GLU A 177 -30.43 -21.28 -0.77
CA GLU A 177 -31.32 -21.83 -1.82
C GLU A 177 -30.52 -22.50 -2.95
N SER A 178 -31.16 -23.49 -3.58
CA SER A 178 -30.63 -24.43 -4.57
C SER A 178 -30.01 -23.80 -5.83
N PRO A 179 -29.10 -24.51 -6.53
CA PRO A 179 -28.04 -23.91 -7.35
C PRO A 179 -28.40 -23.29 -8.71
N GLU A 180 -29.67 -23.06 -9.07
CA GLU A 180 -30.01 -22.78 -10.48
C GLU A 180 -30.38 -21.33 -10.85
N SER A 181 -30.64 -20.41 -9.92
CA SER A 181 -31.26 -19.11 -10.28
C SER A 181 -30.50 -17.80 -9.97
N LEU A 182 -29.19 -17.82 -9.65
CA LEU A 182 -28.41 -16.59 -9.39
C LEU A 182 -27.29 -16.31 -10.41
N PRO A 183 -26.95 -15.03 -10.68
CA PRO A 183 -25.86 -14.65 -11.57
C PRO A 183 -24.49 -15.18 -11.06
N PRO A 184 -23.55 -15.50 -11.97
CA PRO A 184 -22.35 -16.28 -11.66
C PRO A 184 -21.37 -15.64 -10.65
N GLY A 185 -21.47 -14.34 -10.37
CA GLY A 185 -20.51 -13.59 -9.55
C GLY A 185 -20.61 -13.76 -8.03
N THR A 186 -21.71 -14.31 -7.50
CA THR A 186 -21.90 -14.48 -6.03
C THR A 186 -21.89 -15.94 -5.59
N ARG A 187 -21.79 -16.88 -6.55
CA ARG A 187 -21.78 -18.32 -6.30
C ARG A 187 -20.45 -18.84 -5.75
N SER A 188 -19.35 -18.11 -5.93
CA SER A 188 -18.00 -18.68 -5.74
C SER A 188 -17.26 -18.26 -4.45
N LEU A 189 -17.60 -17.12 -3.83
CA LEU A 189 -16.96 -16.67 -2.57
C LEU A 189 -17.09 -17.69 -1.43
N PHE A 190 -18.15 -18.52 -1.48
CA PHE A 190 -18.41 -19.60 -0.53
C PHE A 190 -17.96 -20.98 -1.02
N HIS A 191 -17.61 -21.13 -2.29
CA HIS A 191 -17.37 -22.44 -2.93
C HIS A 191 -15.90 -22.86 -3.00
N TYR A 192 -14.96 -21.96 -2.66
CA TYR A 192 -13.51 -22.27 -2.71
C TYR A 192 -13.01 -23.28 -1.64
N SER A 193 -13.88 -23.87 -0.82
CA SER A 193 -13.49 -24.93 0.14
C SER A 193 -14.18 -26.28 -0.09
N ARG A 194 -14.84 -26.50 -1.23
CA ARG A 194 -15.56 -27.76 -1.48
C ARG A 194 -14.88 -28.61 -2.55
N THR A 195 -13.99 -29.52 -2.15
CA THR A 195 -13.76 -30.75 -2.94
C THR A 195 -14.97 -31.68 -2.80
N PRO A 196 -15.44 -32.33 -3.88
CA PRO A 196 -16.55 -33.28 -3.81
C PRO A 196 -16.05 -34.61 -3.25
N GLY A 197 -16.31 -34.84 -1.97
CA GLY A 197 -16.05 -36.15 -1.37
C GLY A 197 -15.89 -36.09 0.14
N LEU A 198 -17.02 -35.94 0.85
CA LEU A 198 -17.31 -36.58 2.14
C LEU A 198 -18.62 -35.99 2.68
N ASP A 199 -19.65 -36.84 2.70
CA ASP A 199 -20.94 -36.58 3.33
C ASP A 199 -20.76 -36.23 4.80
N HIS A 200 -21.07 -34.99 5.18
CA HIS A 200 -21.34 -34.64 6.57
C HIS A 200 -22.85 -34.61 6.80
N SER A 201 -23.42 -35.80 7.00
CA SER A 201 -24.70 -35.99 7.67
C SER A 201 -24.54 -35.69 9.16
N HIS A 202 -24.69 -34.43 9.58
CA HIS A 202 -25.12 -34.06 10.93
C HIS A 202 -25.59 -32.58 10.95
N ARG A 203 -26.82 -32.34 10.50
CA ARG A 203 -27.60 -31.15 10.92
C ARG A 203 -28.74 -31.63 11.80
N GLY A 204 -28.68 -31.29 13.09
CA GLY A 204 -29.83 -31.35 13.99
C GLY A 204 -30.92 -30.34 13.56
N PRO A 205 -32.15 -30.49 14.09
CA PRO A 205 -33.35 -29.83 13.55
C PRO A 205 -33.37 -28.31 13.82
N PRO A 206 -34.19 -27.54 13.07
CA PRO A 206 -34.14 -26.08 13.08
C PRO A 206 -34.91 -25.53 14.28
N THR A 207 -34.21 -24.91 15.22
CA THR A 207 -34.84 -24.14 16.30
C THR A 207 -34.04 -22.88 16.62
N GLY A 208 -34.64 -21.71 16.35
CA GLY A 208 -34.32 -20.44 17.02
C GLY A 208 -33.30 -19.54 16.32
N VAL A 209 -33.78 -18.41 15.80
CA VAL A 209 -32.93 -17.29 15.38
C VAL A 209 -32.26 -16.65 16.63
N SER A 210 -30.96 -16.32 16.49
CA SER A 210 -30.23 -15.26 17.21
C SER A 210 -29.58 -15.52 18.60
N LYS A 211 -28.70 -16.54 18.73
CA LYS A 211 -27.57 -16.50 19.71
C LYS A 211 -26.21 -16.95 19.16
N SER A 212 -26.17 -17.80 18.12
CA SER A 212 -24.90 -18.27 17.52
C SER A 212 -24.17 -17.17 16.75
N GLY A 213 -24.88 -16.42 15.89
CA GLY A 213 -24.25 -15.44 15.00
C GLY A 213 -23.56 -14.26 15.71
N PHE A 214 -24.03 -13.86 16.89
CA PHE A 214 -23.35 -12.80 17.65
C PHE A 214 -22.07 -13.32 18.33
N ASN A 215 -22.06 -14.55 18.84
CA ASN A 215 -20.84 -15.16 19.38
C ASN A 215 -19.79 -15.38 18.28
N GLU A 216 -20.22 -15.82 17.09
CA GLU A 216 -19.37 -15.93 15.90
C GLU A 216 -18.80 -14.57 15.49
N PHE A 217 -19.64 -13.52 15.40
CA PHE A 217 -19.18 -12.15 15.17
C PHE A 217 -18.13 -11.71 16.20
N MET A 218 -18.36 -11.99 17.49
CA MET A 218 -17.42 -11.63 18.53
C MET A 218 -16.09 -12.40 18.42
N VAL A 219 -16.10 -13.66 18.01
CA VAL A 219 -14.87 -14.42 17.70
C VAL A 219 -14.14 -13.80 16.51
N VAL A 220 -14.86 -13.44 15.44
CA VAL A 220 -14.28 -12.79 14.26
C VAL A 220 -13.68 -11.43 14.63
N ALA A 221 -14.42 -10.58 15.32
CA ALA A 221 -13.96 -9.25 15.74
C ALA A 221 -12.77 -9.34 16.72
N SER A 222 -12.83 -10.21 17.74
CA SER A 222 -11.72 -10.39 18.68
C SER A 222 -10.46 -10.92 18.00
N THR A 223 -10.60 -11.87 17.07
CA THR A 223 -9.50 -12.44 16.28
C THR A 223 -8.88 -11.36 15.39
N ALA A 224 -9.70 -10.61 14.66
CA ALA A 224 -9.27 -9.50 13.80
C ALA A 224 -8.49 -8.44 14.57
N MET A 225 -9.06 -7.96 15.67
CA MET A 225 -8.53 -6.86 16.47
C MET A 225 -7.24 -7.26 17.18
N SER A 226 -7.22 -8.42 17.85
CA SER A 226 -6.03 -8.88 18.58
C SER A 226 -4.86 -9.18 17.66
N SER A 227 -5.08 -9.91 16.55
CA SER A 227 -4.04 -10.20 15.57
C SER A 227 -3.51 -8.93 14.89
N SER A 228 -4.40 -8.00 14.52
CA SER A 228 -4.02 -6.74 13.88
C SER A 228 -3.24 -5.83 14.82
N CYS A 229 -3.63 -5.70 16.09
CA CYS A 229 -2.89 -4.91 17.07
C CYS A 229 -1.53 -5.53 17.40
N LEU A 230 -1.47 -6.84 17.63
CA LEU A 230 -0.20 -7.53 17.89
C LEU A 230 0.75 -7.41 16.69
N SER A 231 0.22 -7.57 15.46
CA SER A 231 0.98 -7.34 14.23
C SER A 231 1.50 -5.90 14.14
N ALA A 232 0.65 -4.90 14.44
CA ALA A 232 1.05 -3.48 14.44
C ALA A 232 2.16 -3.18 15.45
N ILE A 233 2.16 -3.79 16.63
CA ILE A 233 3.23 -3.58 17.62
C ILE A 233 4.54 -4.15 17.07
N LEU A 234 4.51 -5.41 16.63
CA LEU A 234 5.69 -6.12 16.17
C LEU A 234 6.27 -5.46 14.92
N LEU A 235 5.44 -5.27 13.89
CA LEU A 235 5.89 -4.73 12.62
C LEU A 235 6.13 -3.23 12.68
N GLY A 236 5.28 -2.47 13.37
CA GLY A 236 5.50 -1.02 13.53
C GLY A 236 6.82 -0.71 14.24
N SER A 237 7.20 -1.51 15.24
CA SER A 237 8.49 -1.39 15.91
C SER A 237 9.64 -1.79 15.00
N PHE A 238 9.49 -2.90 14.26
CA PHE A 238 10.48 -3.36 13.28
C PHE A 238 10.71 -2.33 12.17
N MET A 239 9.64 -1.79 11.57
CA MET A 239 9.72 -0.79 10.49
C MET A 239 10.34 0.52 10.98
N SER A 240 9.97 0.98 12.18
CA SER A 240 10.59 2.16 12.79
C SER A 240 12.10 1.95 12.99
N GLY A 241 12.50 0.76 13.45
CA GLY A 241 13.90 0.37 13.57
C GLY A 241 14.61 0.28 12.22
N LEU A 242 13.96 -0.28 11.21
CA LEU A 242 14.46 -0.40 9.84
C LEU A 242 14.72 0.97 9.22
N VAL A 243 13.80 1.92 9.33
CA VAL A 243 13.97 3.28 8.81
C VAL A 243 15.14 3.99 9.50
N VAL A 244 15.23 3.91 10.83
CA VAL A 244 16.37 4.46 11.58
C VAL A 244 17.69 3.80 11.18
N LEU A 245 17.67 2.49 10.92
CA LEU A 245 18.85 1.76 10.45
C LEU A 245 19.27 2.19 9.04
N CYS A 246 18.32 2.36 8.11
CA CYS A 246 18.58 2.88 6.76
C CYS A 246 19.26 4.25 6.84
N ARG A 247 18.72 5.16 7.67
CA ARG A 247 19.31 6.48 7.91
C ARG A 247 20.74 6.40 8.46
N LYS A 248 21.00 5.52 9.44
CA LYS A 248 22.35 5.30 9.99
C LYS A 248 23.34 4.73 8.99
N LEU A 249 22.88 3.91 8.05
CA LEU A 249 23.69 3.31 6.99
C LEU A 249 23.84 4.23 5.76
N GLY A 250 23.24 5.43 5.78
CA GLY A 250 23.25 6.36 4.65
C GLY A 250 22.49 5.82 3.42
N ARG A 251 21.50 4.95 3.64
CA ARG A 251 20.62 4.40 2.59
C ARG A 251 19.27 5.07 2.64
N ASP A 252 18.64 5.19 1.49
CA ASP A 252 17.34 5.84 1.38
C ASP A 252 16.23 4.89 1.87
N PRO A 253 15.53 5.22 2.97
CA PRO A 253 14.45 4.38 3.48
C PRO A 253 13.28 4.25 2.48
N ASP A 254 13.09 5.20 1.56
CA ASP A 254 12.00 5.15 0.57
C ASP A 254 12.18 4.01 -0.44
N ASN A 255 13.43 3.55 -0.65
CA ASN A 255 13.74 2.42 -1.55
C ASN A 255 13.54 1.05 -0.89
N ILE A 256 13.49 1.01 0.44
CA ILE A 256 13.61 -0.23 1.23
C ILE A 256 12.33 -0.48 2.03
N ALA A 257 11.89 0.52 2.78
CA ALA A 257 10.92 0.34 3.84
C ALA A 257 9.47 0.12 3.32
N PRO A 258 8.96 0.80 2.27
CA PRO A 258 7.58 0.58 1.82
C PRO A 258 7.32 -0.85 1.28
N PRO A 259 8.16 -1.44 0.40
CA PRO A 259 7.96 -2.82 -0.05
C PRO A 259 8.13 -3.86 1.06
N ILE A 260 9.03 -3.62 2.02
CA ILE A 260 9.22 -4.54 3.17
C ILE A 260 8.01 -4.46 4.10
N ALA A 261 7.44 -3.26 4.30
CA ALA A 261 6.21 -3.06 5.05
C ALA A 261 5.05 -3.85 4.45
N ALA A 262 4.86 -3.79 3.13
CA ALA A 262 3.82 -4.55 2.45
C ALA A 262 3.94 -6.06 2.70
N CYS A 263 5.09 -6.68 2.35
CA CYS A 263 5.19 -8.15 2.42
C CYS A 263 5.23 -8.71 3.84
N LEU A 264 5.97 -8.07 4.75
CA LEU A 264 6.05 -8.55 6.13
C LEU A 264 4.76 -8.27 6.88
N GLY A 265 4.05 -7.19 6.52
CA GLY A 265 2.72 -6.88 7.02
C GLY A 265 1.76 -8.00 6.77
N ASP A 266 1.68 -8.46 5.52
CA ASP A 266 0.81 -9.57 5.17
C ASP A 266 1.24 -10.87 5.88
N LEU A 267 2.53 -11.20 5.85
CA LEU A 267 3.04 -12.45 6.43
C LEU A 267 2.80 -12.55 7.94
N VAL A 268 3.17 -11.50 8.69
CA VAL A 268 3.05 -11.46 10.15
C VAL A 268 1.58 -11.41 10.56
N THR A 269 0.79 -10.56 9.92
CA THR A 269 -0.64 -10.43 10.22
C THR A 269 -1.36 -11.72 9.97
N MET A 270 -1.06 -12.38 8.86
CA MET A 270 -1.68 -13.65 8.53
C MET A 270 -1.31 -14.75 9.54
N SER A 271 -0.04 -14.85 9.92
CA SER A 271 0.43 -15.82 10.91
C SER A 271 -0.27 -15.64 12.26
N LEU A 272 -0.39 -14.39 12.71
CA LEU A 272 -1.05 -14.04 13.97
C LEU A 272 -2.55 -14.24 13.89
N LEU A 273 -3.17 -13.94 12.75
CA LEU A 273 -4.60 -14.16 12.53
C LEU A 273 -4.95 -15.64 12.64
N GLY A 274 -4.18 -16.53 12.00
CA GLY A 274 -4.37 -17.98 12.11
C GLY A 274 -4.20 -18.48 13.55
N ALA A 275 -3.17 -17.99 14.26
CA ALA A 275 -2.92 -18.37 15.65
C ALA A 275 -4.04 -17.89 16.58
N MET A 276 -4.44 -16.62 16.50
CA MET A 276 -5.50 -16.04 17.34
C MET A 276 -6.86 -16.66 17.03
N SER A 277 -7.15 -16.92 15.76
CA SER A 277 -8.35 -17.63 15.32
C SER A 277 -8.45 -19.00 15.98
N THR A 278 -7.37 -19.78 15.96
CA THR A 278 -7.36 -21.11 16.58
C THR A 278 -7.62 -21.06 18.08
N VAL A 279 -7.01 -20.11 18.79
CA VAL A 279 -7.18 -19.95 20.23
C VAL A 279 -8.59 -19.47 20.59
N LEU A 280 -9.11 -18.48 19.89
CA LEU A 280 -10.39 -17.84 20.22
C LEU A 280 -11.59 -18.68 19.80
N THR A 281 -11.48 -19.47 18.73
CA THR A 281 -12.55 -20.40 18.33
C THR A 281 -12.73 -21.54 19.34
N LEU A 282 -11.68 -21.98 20.05
CA LEU A 282 -11.81 -22.94 21.17
C LEU A 282 -12.68 -22.39 22.31
N GLY A 283 -12.72 -21.06 22.45
CA GLY A 283 -13.45 -20.34 23.49
C GLY A 283 -14.75 -19.67 23.02
N ILE A 284 -15.35 -20.08 21.90
CA ILE A 284 -16.49 -19.38 21.27
C ILE A 284 -17.68 -19.12 22.21
N ALA A 285 -17.96 -20.04 23.13
CA ALA A 285 -19.04 -19.92 24.11
C ALA A 285 -18.61 -19.29 25.45
N THR A 286 -17.35 -18.84 25.54
CA THR A 286 -16.74 -18.29 26.76
C THR A 286 -16.74 -16.76 26.72
N ALA A 287 -16.54 -16.09 27.86
CA ALA A 287 -16.35 -14.64 27.90
C ALA A 287 -15.03 -14.14 27.25
N ALA A 288 -14.19 -15.03 26.73
CA ALA A 288 -12.86 -14.69 26.23
C ALA A 288 -12.87 -13.75 25.00
N PRO A 289 -13.65 -13.99 23.92
CA PRO A 289 -13.74 -13.07 22.79
C PRO A 289 -14.19 -11.66 23.20
N TYR A 290 -15.16 -11.58 24.13
CA TYR A 290 -15.66 -10.33 24.69
C TYR A 290 -14.59 -9.56 25.46
N ALA A 291 -13.86 -10.27 26.34
CA ALA A 291 -12.78 -9.68 27.12
C ALA A 291 -11.65 -9.16 26.21
N VAL A 292 -11.33 -9.87 25.13
CA VAL A 292 -10.32 -9.45 24.15
C VAL A 292 -10.76 -8.19 23.42
N VAL A 293 -11.99 -8.12 22.91
CA VAL A 293 -12.51 -6.88 22.27
C VAL A 293 -12.46 -5.70 23.23
N ALA A 294 -12.89 -5.88 24.47
CA ALA A 294 -12.84 -4.83 25.50
C ALA A 294 -11.40 -4.39 25.78
N ALA A 295 -10.47 -5.35 25.97
CA ALA A 295 -9.06 -5.06 26.24
C ALA A 295 -8.39 -4.30 25.09
N VAL A 296 -8.59 -4.74 23.84
CA VAL A 296 -8.02 -4.05 22.67
C VAL A 296 -8.62 -2.66 22.50
N THR A 297 -9.92 -2.50 22.76
CA THR A 297 -10.58 -1.19 22.68
C THR A 297 -10.03 -0.22 23.73
N LEU A 298 -9.87 -0.67 24.98
CA LEU A 298 -9.26 0.14 26.04
C LEU A 298 -7.80 0.51 25.71
N PHE A 299 -7.03 -0.44 25.17
CA PHE A 299 -5.67 -0.20 24.71
C PHE A 299 -5.62 0.82 23.56
N ALA A 300 -6.55 0.75 22.60
CA ALA A 300 -6.66 1.73 21.52
C ALA A 300 -7.03 3.13 22.04
N ILE A 301 -7.94 3.24 23.03
CA ILE A 301 -8.28 4.51 23.67
C ILE A 301 -7.07 5.12 24.40
N MET A 302 -6.29 4.28 25.08
CA MET A 302 -5.04 4.71 25.71
C MET A 302 -4.05 5.22 24.66
N CYS A 303 -3.85 4.50 23.56
CA CYS A 303 -2.99 4.92 22.46
C CYS A 303 -3.48 6.22 21.81
N ALA A 304 -4.79 6.36 21.59
CA ALA A 304 -5.38 7.60 21.07
C ALA A 304 -5.11 8.80 21.98
N SER A 305 -5.12 8.58 23.30
CA SER A 305 -4.77 9.61 24.28
C SER A 305 -3.30 10.03 24.17
N ILE A 306 -2.38 9.08 23.95
CA ILE A 306 -0.95 9.35 23.70
C ILE A 306 -0.78 10.14 22.40
N VAL A 307 -1.45 9.74 21.31
CA VAL A 307 -1.35 10.45 20.01
C VAL A 307 -1.89 11.87 20.10
N ARG A 308 -2.99 12.11 20.85
CA ARG A 308 -3.55 13.45 21.05
C ARG A 308 -2.59 14.42 21.72
N GLN A 309 -1.66 13.92 22.54
CA GLN A 309 -0.65 14.73 23.20
C GLN A 309 0.56 15.03 22.30
N ASN A 310 0.71 14.30 21.20
CA ASN A 310 1.85 14.42 20.29
C ASN A 310 1.54 15.36 19.12
N GLU A 311 2.18 16.52 19.09
CA GLU A 311 1.93 17.56 18.08
C GLU A 311 2.16 17.08 16.64
N HIS A 312 3.18 16.25 16.41
CA HIS A 312 3.55 15.77 15.09
C HIS A 312 2.54 14.77 14.49
N VAL A 313 1.82 14.03 15.34
CA VAL A 313 1.00 12.89 14.90
C VAL A 313 -0.50 13.12 15.17
N ARG A 314 -0.86 14.06 16.06
CA ARG A 314 -2.25 14.40 16.39
C ARG A 314 -3.15 14.63 15.16
N PRO A 315 -2.74 15.37 14.11
CA PRO A 315 -3.60 15.60 12.94
C PRO A 315 -3.98 14.31 12.20
N LEU A 316 -3.13 13.29 12.31
CA LEU A 316 -3.26 12.00 11.63
C LEU A 316 -4.35 11.12 12.28
N LEU A 317 -4.87 11.49 13.46
CA LEU A 317 -6.06 10.83 14.04
C LEU A 317 -7.34 11.11 13.26
N SER A 318 -7.43 12.27 12.61
CA SER A 318 -8.61 12.68 11.82
C SER A 318 -8.39 12.53 10.32
N ALA A 319 -7.14 12.51 9.87
CA ALA A 319 -6.77 12.45 8.47
C ALA A 319 -6.40 11.02 8.05
N GLY A 320 -6.56 10.67 6.77
CA GLY A 320 -6.16 9.36 6.24
C GLY A 320 -7.22 8.25 6.33
N TRP A 321 -8.38 8.48 6.93
CA TRP A 321 -9.49 7.49 6.93
C TRP A 321 -10.11 7.29 5.56
N ILE A 322 -10.31 8.38 4.81
CA ILE A 322 -10.89 8.33 3.46
C ILE A 322 -10.07 7.46 2.50
N PRO A 323 -8.74 7.66 2.33
CA PRO A 323 -7.96 6.82 1.42
C PRO A 323 -7.90 5.37 1.89
N LEU A 324 -7.89 5.12 3.19
CA LEU A 324 -7.85 3.75 3.73
C LEU A 324 -9.18 2.99 3.49
N LEU A 325 -10.32 3.63 3.75
CA LEU A 325 -11.64 3.05 3.47
C LEU A 325 -11.91 2.97 1.96
N GLY A 326 -11.46 3.96 1.19
CA GLY A 326 -11.53 3.93 -0.28
C GLY A 326 -10.73 2.77 -0.87
N ALA A 327 -9.50 2.56 -0.38
CA ALA A 327 -8.67 1.41 -0.73
C ALA A 327 -9.35 0.07 -0.40
N MET A 328 -10.08 -0.02 0.71
CA MET A 328 -10.87 -1.21 1.06
C MET A 328 -11.93 -1.56 0.02
N VAL A 329 -12.62 -0.56 -0.52
CA VAL A 329 -13.64 -0.76 -1.56
C VAL A 329 -12.99 -1.27 -2.86
N ILE A 330 -11.86 -0.69 -3.26
CA ILE A 330 -11.12 -1.13 -4.44
C ILE A 330 -10.56 -2.55 -4.24
N ALA A 331 -9.99 -2.84 -3.07
CA ALA A 331 -9.49 -4.16 -2.72
C ALA A 331 -10.60 -5.22 -2.72
N SER A 332 -11.83 -4.85 -2.34
CA SER A 332 -13.00 -5.75 -2.43
C SER A 332 -13.31 -6.14 -3.88
N ALA A 333 -13.19 -5.19 -4.82
CA ALA A 333 -13.33 -5.50 -6.26
C ALA A 333 -12.22 -6.45 -6.75
N SER A 334 -10.97 -6.24 -6.30
CA SER A 334 -9.86 -7.16 -6.57
C SER A 334 -10.14 -8.58 -6.04
N GLY A 335 -10.67 -8.68 -4.81
CA GLY A 335 -11.08 -9.95 -4.20
C GLY A 335 -12.17 -10.69 -4.97
N ILE A 336 -13.16 -9.96 -5.52
CA ILE A 336 -14.20 -10.55 -6.38
C ILE A 336 -13.60 -11.12 -7.67
N VAL A 337 -12.65 -10.40 -8.29
CA VAL A 337 -11.96 -10.92 -9.49
C VAL A 337 -11.13 -12.16 -9.15
N LEU A 338 -10.41 -12.13 -8.03
CA LEU A 338 -9.66 -13.30 -7.55
C LEU A 338 -10.57 -14.52 -7.38
N ASP A 339 -11.70 -14.36 -6.68
CA ASP A 339 -12.66 -15.44 -6.44
C ASP A 339 -13.25 -16.02 -7.74
N ALA A 340 -13.58 -15.16 -8.71
CA ALA A 340 -14.17 -15.58 -9.98
C ALA A 340 -13.21 -16.45 -10.83
N PHE A 341 -11.90 -16.26 -10.71
CA PHE A 341 -10.91 -16.87 -11.60
C PHE A 341 -9.96 -17.86 -10.92
N VAL A 342 -9.87 -17.85 -9.59
CA VAL A 342 -8.97 -18.76 -8.85
C VAL A 342 -9.32 -20.23 -9.06
N ALA A 343 -10.61 -20.58 -9.13
CA ALA A 343 -11.06 -21.95 -9.40
C ALA A 343 -10.97 -22.33 -10.89
N ARG A 344 -10.91 -21.32 -11.77
CA ARG A 344 -10.91 -21.52 -13.22
C ARG A 344 -9.54 -21.89 -13.76
N TYR A 345 -8.46 -21.39 -13.16
CA TYR A 345 -7.11 -21.53 -13.68
C TYR A 345 -6.11 -22.03 -12.61
N GLU A 346 -5.38 -23.11 -12.93
CA GLU A 346 -4.32 -23.64 -12.06
C GLU A 346 -3.20 -22.58 -11.87
N GLY A 347 -2.82 -22.34 -10.62
CA GLY A 347 -1.76 -21.38 -10.27
C GLY A 347 -2.16 -19.89 -10.30
N TYR A 348 -3.45 -19.58 -10.55
CA TYR A 348 -3.94 -18.20 -10.58
C TYR A 348 -3.66 -17.45 -9.27
N ALA A 349 -3.91 -18.07 -8.11
CA ALA A 349 -3.68 -17.42 -6.81
C ALA A 349 -2.21 -17.01 -6.60
N ILE A 350 -1.27 -17.89 -6.93
CA ILE A 350 0.16 -17.65 -6.76
C ILE A 350 0.65 -16.56 -7.73
N LEU A 351 0.16 -16.57 -8.97
CA LEU A 351 0.50 -15.52 -9.95
C LEU A 351 -0.17 -14.19 -9.60
N GLY A 352 -1.39 -14.19 -9.06
CA GLY A 352 -2.12 -13.00 -8.63
C GLY A 352 -1.36 -12.20 -7.58
N VAL A 353 -0.75 -12.89 -6.61
CA VAL A 353 0.11 -12.28 -5.60
C VAL A 353 1.29 -11.54 -6.22
N ALA A 354 1.93 -12.08 -7.26
CA ALA A 354 3.03 -11.39 -7.95
C ALA A 354 2.56 -10.23 -8.83
N PHE A 355 1.41 -10.38 -9.49
CA PHE A 355 0.82 -9.35 -10.35
C PHE A 355 0.29 -8.13 -9.57
N GLY A 356 -0.14 -8.30 -8.31
CA GLY A 356 -0.35 -7.17 -7.40
C GLY A 356 0.94 -6.68 -6.75
N GLY A 357 1.73 -7.62 -6.21
CA GLY A 357 2.86 -7.32 -5.34
C GLY A 357 4.09 -6.70 -6.00
N ILE A 358 4.51 -7.17 -7.18
CA ILE A 358 5.70 -6.61 -7.86
C ILE A 358 5.43 -5.20 -8.38
N PRO A 359 4.33 -4.94 -9.12
CA PRO A 359 3.96 -3.59 -9.52
C PRO A 359 3.68 -2.67 -8.33
N GLY A 360 2.97 -3.17 -7.30
CA GLY A 360 2.70 -2.43 -6.07
C GLY A 360 3.98 -2.06 -5.30
N GLY A 361 4.94 -2.99 -5.20
CA GLY A 361 6.24 -2.75 -4.60
C GLY A 361 7.03 -1.67 -5.35
N ALA A 362 7.14 -1.78 -6.67
CA ALA A 362 7.85 -0.78 -7.49
C ALA A 362 7.18 0.61 -7.43
N GLY A 363 5.84 0.63 -7.51
CA GLY A 363 5.08 1.86 -7.42
C GLY A 363 5.13 2.49 -6.03
N SER A 364 5.16 1.71 -4.94
CA SER A 364 5.27 2.24 -3.58
C SER A 364 6.62 2.92 -3.33
N ILE A 365 7.74 2.36 -3.84
CA ILE A 365 9.04 3.04 -3.85
C ILE A 365 8.93 4.37 -4.59
N PHE A 366 8.35 4.34 -5.80
CA PHE A 366 8.22 5.53 -6.63
C PHE A 366 7.37 6.62 -5.95
N VAL A 367 6.23 6.25 -5.39
CA VAL A 367 5.31 7.15 -4.69
C VAL A 367 5.97 7.74 -3.45
N SER A 368 6.67 6.92 -2.65
CA SER A 368 7.40 7.38 -1.44
C SER A 368 8.46 8.40 -1.81
N ARG A 369 9.33 8.08 -2.79
CA ARG A 369 10.37 9.00 -3.28
C ARG A 369 9.78 10.30 -3.82
N LEU A 370 8.73 10.21 -4.64
CA LEU A 370 8.09 11.39 -5.24
C LEU A 370 7.43 12.27 -4.17
N SER A 371 6.83 11.65 -3.15
CA SER A 371 6.25 12.39 -2.02
C SER A 371 7.34 13.08 -1.19
N THR A 372 8.43 12.39 -0.86
CA THR A 372 9.60 12.97 -0.20
C THR A 372 10.17 14.15 -1.01
N ALA A 373 10.28 14.01 -2.33
CA ALA A 373 10.73 15.07 -3.23
C ALA A 373 9.87 16.34 -3.11
N LEU A 374 8.54 16.16 -3.07
CA LEU A 374 7.58 17.26 -2.98
C LEU A 374 7.62 17.95 -1.61
N HIS A 375 7.74 17.19 -0.51
CA HIS A 375 7.90 17.72 0.84
C HIS A 375 9.25 18.45 1.01
N ALA A 376 10.32 17.91 0.45
CA ALA A 376 11.63 18.57 0.41
C ALA A 376 11.57 19.88 -0.38
N ALA A 377 10.91 19.90 -1.54
CA ALA A 377 10.72 21.13 -2.32
C ALA A 377 9.87 22.17 -1.58
N ALA A 378 8.83 21.76 -0.86
CA ALA A 378 7.96 22.65 -0.09
C ALA A 378 8.69 23.27 1.12
N SER A 379 9.56 22.52 1.79
CA SER A 379 10.33 23.02 2.94
C SER A 379 11.40 24.05 2.55
N VAL A 380 11.95 23.97 1.33
CA VAL A 380 12.90 24.97 0.79
C VAL A 380 12.23 26.31 0.45
N ILE A 381 10.93 26.32 0.15
CA ILE A 381 10.17 27.55 -0.14
C ILE A 381 9.81 28.30 1.16
N ALA A 382 9.93 27.67 2.33
CA ALA A 382 9.83 28.37 3.62
C ALA A 382 11.11 29.20 3.87
N PRO A 383 11.01 30.46 4.34
CA PRO A 383 12.14 31.39 4.39
C PRO A 383 13.14 30.99 5.48
N LEU A 384 14.13 30.17 5.14
CA LEU A 384 15.29 29.87 5.97
C LEU A 384 16.58 30.22 5.20
N PRO A 385 17.47 31.04 5.77
CA PRO A 385 18.73 31.39 5.14
C PRO A 385 19.75 30.27 5.32
N ASN A 386 20.40 29.89 4.22
CA ASN A 386 21.64 29.10 4.15
C ASN A 386 21.59 27.62 4.54
N SER A 387 21.27 26.76 3.57
CA SER A 387 21.81 25.41 3.46
C SER A 387 22.09 25.06 2.00
N GLY A 388 23.25 25.53 1.50
CA GLY A 388 23.69 25.38 0.11
C GLY A 388 24.18 23.99 -0.29
N HIS A 389 23.34 22.97 -0.19
CA HIS A 389 23.55 21.67 -0.85
C HIS A 389 22.23 21.21 -1.49
N SER A 390 21.87 21.79 -2.64
CA SER A 390 20.80 21.26 -3.47
C SER A 390 21.28 19.96 -4.11
N ASN A 391 21.17 18.84 -3.40
CA ASN A 391 21.24 17.53 -4.02
C ASN A 391 20.06 17.45 -5.00
N HIS A 392 20.33 17.68 -6.27
CA HIS A 392 19.33 17.59 -7.31
C HIS A 392 18.85 16.15 -7.35
N GLU A 393 17.64 15.89 -6.87
CA GLU A 393 17.03 14.58 -7.00
C GLU A 393 16.89 14.22 -8.48
N PRO A 394 17.09 12.95 -8.85
CA PRO A 394 16.93 12.53 -10.23
C PRO A 394 15.50 12.82 -10.70
N SER A 395 15.36 13.28 -11.94
CA SER A 395 14.04 13.53 -12.56
C SER A 395 13.13 12.33 -12.35
N SER A 396 11.87 12.57 -11.98
CA SER A 396 10.89 11.50 -11.70
C SER A 396 10.79 10.49 -12.86
N ARG A 397 10.96 10.94 -14.11
CA ARG A 397 10.98 10.07 -15.30
C ARG A 397 12.15 9.08 -15.29
N VAL A 398 13.33 9.49 -14.82
CA VAL A 398 14.49 8.61 -14.67
C VAL A 398 14.24 7.59 -13.58
N VAL A 399 13.70 8.01 -12.43
CA VAL A 399 13.35 7.09 -11.34
C VAL A 399 12.33 6.04 -11.80
N MET A 400 11.28 6.46 -12.53
CA MET A 400 10.31 5.54 -13.15
C MET A 400 11.00 4.52 -14.07
N LEU A 401 11.86 4.98 -14.98
CA LEU A 401 12.56 4.10 -15.91
C LEU A 401 13.47 3.10 -15.16
N VAL A 402 14.21 3.56 -14.15
CA VAL A 402 15.09 2.71 -13.34
C VAL A 402 14.28 1.65 -12.60
N LEU A 403 13.19 2.03 -11.93
CA LEU A 403 12.34 1.09 -11.21
C LEU A 403 11.69 0.08 -12.16
N PHE A 404 11.23 0.51 -13.33
CA PHE A 404 10.73 -0.39 -14.37
C PHE A 404 11.78 -1.44 -14.77
N LEU A 405 13.01 -1.00 -15.05
CA LEU A 405 14.11 -1.89 -15.45
C LEU A 405 14.55 -2.83 -14.31
N VAL A 406 14.49 -2.37 -13.05
CA VAL A 406 14.80 -3.19 -11.87
C VAL A 406 13.73 -4.24 -11.61
N SER A 407 12.46 -3.97 -11.91
CA SER A 407 11.38 -4.92 -11.70
C SER A 407 11.36 -6.07 -12.72
N ILE A 408 11.96 -5.92 -13.91
CA ILE A 408 12.07 -6.99 -14.91
C ILE A 408 12.84 -8.21 -14.37
N PRO A 409 14.10 -8.09 -13.88
CA PRO A 409 14.81 -9.24 -13.33
C PRO A 409 14.12 -9.80 -12.08
N VAL A 410 13.39 -8.99 -11.31
CA VAL A 410 12.55 -9.48 -10.19
C VAL A 410 11.44 -10.39 -10.69
N GLY A 411 10.71 -9.98 -11.74
CA GLY A 411 9.69 -10.80 -12.39
C GLY A 411 10.25 -12.09 -13.01
N VAL A 412 11.41 -12.01 -13.66
CA VAL A 412 12.11 -13.20 -14.20
C VAL A 412 12.52 -14.15 -13.07
N ALA A 413 13.07 -13.61 -11.98
CA ALA A 413 13.43 -14.39 -10.80
C ALA A 413 12.20 -15.09 -10.20
N PHE A 414 11.07 -14.39 -10.09
CA PHE A 414 9.80 -14.97 -9.62
C PHE A 414 9.39 -16.22 -10.41
N PHE A 415 9.32 -16.13 -11.73
CA PHE A 415 8.99 -17.30 -12.58
C PHE A 415 10.06 -18.40 -12.52
N PHE A 416 11.34 -18.02 -12.38
CA PHE A 416 12.42 -18.98 -12.18
C PHE A 416 12.23 -19.77 -10.88
N ILE A 417 11.88 -19.09 -9.78
CA ILE A 417 11.62 -19.71 -8.48
C ILE A 417 10.45 -20.68 -8.57
N LEU A 418 9.31 -20.27 -9.16
CA LEU A 418 8.13 -21.13 -9.33
C LEU A 418 8.45 -22.42 -10.09
N ARG A 419 9.33 -22.32 -11.09
CA ARG A 419 9.75 -23.47 -11.90
C ARG A 419 10.70 -24.40 -11.14
N VAL A 420 11.66 -23.84 -10.40
CA VAL A 420 12.65 -24.62 -9.63
C VAL A 420 12.01 -25.26 -8.40
N SER A 421 11.07 -24.57 -7.75
CA SER A 421 10.34 -25.09 -6.59
C SER A 421 9.28 -26.13 -6.96
N ALA A 422 9.02 -26.33 -8.25
CA ALA A 422 7.93 -27.14 -8.78
C ALA A 422 6.54 -26.74 -8.24
N TRP A 423 6.38 -25.49 -7.79
CA TRP A 423 5.09 -24.97 -7.33
C TRP A 423 4.14 -24.71 -8.50
N LEU A 424 4.69 -24.28 -9.64
CA LEU A 424 3.92 -24.09 -10.86
C LEU A 424 4.79 -24.28 -12.11
N ALA A 425 4.52 -25.34 -12.87
CA ALA A 425 5.20 -25.63 -14.13
C ALA A 425 4.41 -25.04 -15.31
N THR A 426 4.71 -23.80 -15.69
CA THR A 426 4.07 -23.16 -16.84
C THR A 426 4.84 -23.41 -18.15
N PRO A 427 4.14 -23.55 -19.30
CA PRO A 427 4.79 -23.57 -20.61
C PRO A 427 5.60 -22.30 -20.84
N PHE A 428 6.73 -22.41 -21.54
CA PHE A 428 7.63 -21.26 -21.79
C PHE A 428 6.91 -20.06 -22.43
N LEU A 429 6.01 -20.32 -23.39
CA LEU A 429 5.25 -19.27 -24.06
C LEU A 429 4.27 -18.56 -23.11
N PHE A 430 3.67 -19.27 -22.15
CA PHE A 430 2.86 -18.66 -21.11
C PHE A 430 3.73 -17.80 -20.18
N THR A 431 4.92 -18.26 -19.80
CA THR A 431 5.86 -17.46 -18.99
C THR A 431 6.22 -16.15 -19.69
N VAL A 432 6.52 -16.19 -21.01
CA VAL A 432 6.83 -14.98 -21.79
C VAL A 432 5.62 -14.04 -21.84
N LEU A 433 4.42 -14.57 -22.06
CA LEU A 433 3.19 -13.78 -22.09
C LEU A 433 2.92 -13.14 -20.72
N ALA A 434 3.04 -13.91 -19.64
CA ALA A 434 2.83 -13.43 -18.28
C ALA A 434 3.86 -12.37 -17.89
N LEU A 435 5.13 -12.52 -18.28
CA LEU A 435 6.14 -11.47 -18.10
C LEU A 435 5.79 -10.18 -18.87
N PHE A 436 5.22 -10.29 -20.07
CA PHE A 436 4.76 -9.12 -20.82
C PHE A 436 3.61 -8.38 -20.11
N PHE A 437 2.59 -9.10 -19.62
CA PHE A 437 1.52 -8.49 -18.84
C PHE A 437 2.01 -7.94 -17.50
N LEU A 438 2.97 -8.61 -16.84
CA LEU A 438 3.60 -8.11 -15.62
C LEU A 438 4.36 -6.80 -15.89
N CYS A 439 5.12 -6.70 -16.98
CA CYS A 439 5.77 -5.45 -17.39
C CYS A 439 4.73 -4.34 -17.65
N THR A 440 3.61 -4.69 -18.28
CA THR A 440 2.49 -3.76 -18.49
C THR A 440 1.91 -3.27 -17.17
N ALA A 441 1.71 -4.16 -16.19
CA ALA A 441 1.26 -3.82 -14.85
C ALA A 441 2.24 -2.89 -14.13
N ILE A 442 3.55 -3.15 -14.21
CA ILE A 442 4.60 -2.28 -13.63
C ILE A 442 4.57 -0.89 -14.28
N ALA A 443 4.44 -0.81 -15.61
CA ALA A 443 4.35 0.47 -16.31
C ALA A 443 3.11 1.28 -15.88
N ILE A 444 1.94 0.61 -15.80
CA ILE A 444 0.70 1.22 -15.30
C ILE A 444 0.88 1.68 -13.85
N SER A 445 1.52 0.87 -13.00
CA SER A 445 1.79 1.21 -11.60
C SER A 445 2.59 2.51 -11.45
N LEU A 446 3.68 2.66 -12.20
CA LEU A 446 4.52 3.84 -12.12
C LEU A 446 3.80 5.09 -12.65
N VAL A 447 3.07 4.97 -13.76
CA VAL A 447 2.28 6.08 -14.33
C VAL A 447 1.14 6.48 -13.41
N ALA A 448 0.41 5.51 -12.85
CA ALA A 448 -0.65 5.75 -11.88
C ALA A 448 -0.11 6.40 -10.61
N GLY A 449 1.04 5.94 -10.10
CA GLY A 449 1.73 6.56 -8.96
C GLY A 449 2.10 8.02 -9.25
N TYR A 450 2.63 8.32 -10.44
CA TYR A 450 2.97 9.70 -10.83
C TYR A 450 1.73 10.59 -10.91
N ALA A 451 0.69 10.13 -11.60
CA ALA A 451 -0.54 10.88 -11.77
C ALA A 451 -1.24 11.12 -10.42
N LEU A 452 -1.37 10.08 -9.60
CA LEU A 452 -2.05 10.13 -8.31
C LEU A 452 -1.33 11.06 -7.32
N THR A 453 -0.01 10.92 -7.16
CA THR A 453 0.77 11.73 -6.24
C THR A 453 0.70 13.21 -6.60
N ASN A 454 0.90 13.57 -7.88
CA ASN A 454 0.81 14.97 -8.32
C ASN A 454 -0.63 15.52 -8.23
N TYR A 455 -1.64 14.70 -8.54
CA TYR A 455 -3.03 15.09 -8.40
C TYR A 455 -3.38 15.42 -6.94
N LEU A 456 -3.02 14.54 -6.01
CA LEU A 456 -3.26 14.75 -4.58
C LEU A 456 -2.51 15.97 -4.05
N TRP A 457 -1.25 16.13 -4.46
CA TRP A 457 -0.45 17.30 -4.11
C TRP A 457 -1.08 18.61 -4.60
N SER A 458 -1.57 18.64 -5.86
CA SER A 458 -2.26 19.82 -6.41
C SER A 458 -3.53 20.20 -5.64
N ARG A 459 -4.13 19.24 -4.94
CA ARG A 459 -5.32 19.41 -4.09
C ARG A 459 -5.01 19.63 -2.62
N LYS A 460 -3.72 19.81 -2.25
CA LYS A 460 -3.23 19.99 -0.88
C LYS A 460 -3.48 18.78 0.04
N TYR A 461 -3.56 17.58 -0.54
CA TYR A 461 -3.55 16.33 0.22
C TYR A 461 -2.13 15.78 0.31
N ASP A 462 -1.75 15.31 1.50
CA ASP A 462 -0.44 14.69 1.75
C ASP A 462 -0.31 13.33 1.03
N PRO A 463 0.58 13.19 0.04
CA PRO A 463 0.70 11.96 -0.73
C PRO A 463 1.16 10.76 0.12
N ASP A 464 1.93 10.96 1.19
CA ASP A 464 2.38 9.89 2.08
C ASP A 464 1.21 9.15 2.75
N MET A 465 0.08 9.84 2.91
CA MET A 465 -1.09 9.30 3.59
C MET A 465 -2.21 8.87 2.62
N TYR A 466 -2.30 9.51 1.47
CA TYR A 466 -3.39 9.29 0.51
C TYR A 466 -2.98 8.46 -0.70
N ALA A 467 -1.78 8.67 -1.25
CA ALA A 467 -1.39 8.05 -2.52
C ALA A 467 -1.12 6.55 -2.35
N LEU A 468 -0.39 6.16 -1.31
CA LEU A 468 0.03 4.76 -1.11
C LEU A 468 -1.13 3.77 -0.95
N PRO A 469 -2.16 4.01 -0.09
CA PRO A 469 -3.25 3.04 0.07
C PRO A 469 -4.07 2.89 -1.21
N ILE A 470 -4.35 4.02 -1.89
CA ILE A 470 -5.13 4.03 -3.13
C ILE A 470 -4.34 3.36 -4.25
N HIS A 471 -3.04 3.66 -4.36
CA HIS A 471 -2.16 3.07 -5.36
C HIS A 471 -2.03 1.56 -5.17
N ALA A 472 -1.75 1.09 -3.95
CA ALA A 472 -1.63 -0.34 -3.66
C ALA A 472 -2.90 -1.11 -4.01
N ALA A 473 -4.07 -0.66 -3.53
CA ALA A 473 -5.35 -1.31 -3.84
C ALA A 473 -5.69 -1.28 -5.34
N LEU A 474 -5.34 -0.20 -6.03
CA LEU A 474 -5.48 -0.11 -7.49
C LEU A 474 -4.58 -1.13 -8.19
N MET A 475 -3.35 -1.32 -7.73
CA MET A 475 -2.41 -2.29 -8.32
C MET A 475 -2.82 -3.73 -8.08
N ASP A 476 -3.45 -4.04 -6.96
CA ASP A 476 -4.04 -5.36 -6.77
C ASP A 476 -5.14 -5.60 -7.81
N LEU A 477 -6.07 -4.65 -8.00
CA LEU A 477 -7.15 -4.79 -8.99
C LEU A 477 -6.61 -4.87 -10.42
N VAL A 478 -5.72 -3.95 -10.80
CA VAL A 478 -5.10 -3.92 -12.14
C VAL A 478 -4.30 -5.19 -12.40
N GLY A 479 -3.53 -5.65 -11.40
CA GLY A 479 -2.78 -6.89 -11.45
C GLY A 479 -3.67 -8.10 -11.71
N GLN A 480 -4.76 -8.25 -10.95
CA GLN A 480 -5.75 -9.31 -11.15
C GLN A 480 -6.36 -9.25 -12.55
N LEU A 481 -6.82 -8.09 -13.01
CA LEU A 481 -7.45 -7.93 -14.33
C LEU A 481 -6.48 -8.24 -15.49
N LEU A 482 -5.23 -7.80 -15.39
CA LEU A 482 -4.20 -8.11 -16.40
C LEU A 482 -3.81 -9.59 -16.37
N LEU A 483 -3.82 -10.22 -15.20
CA LEU A 483 -3.59 -11.65 -15.09
C LEU A 483 -4.73 -12.44 -15.75
N VAL A 484 -5.99 -12.06 -15.51
CA VAL A 484 -7.15 -12.64 -16.22
C VAL A 484 -6.97 -12.48 -17.73
N ALA A 485 -6.63 -11.29 -18.21
CA ALA A 485 -6.38 -11.06 -19.63
C ALA A 485 -5.25 -11.95 -20.19
N CYS A 486 -4.19 -12.18 -19.40
CA CYS A 486 -3.11 -13.10 -19.75
C CYS A 486 -3.60 -14.56 -19.90
N PHE A 487 -4.42 -15.04 -18.97
CA PHE A 487 -4.98 -16.40 -19.04
C PHE A 487 -5.97 -16.57 -20.21
N GLU A 488 -6.88 -15.61 -20.41
CA GLU A 488 -7.84 -15.65 -21.52
C GLU A 488 -7.12 -15.59 -22.88
N LEU A 489 -6.08 -14.76 -23.01
CA LEU A 489 -5.27 -14.70 -24.23
C LEU A 489 -4.47 -15.99 -24.44
N ALA A 490 -3.89 -16.56 -23.39
CA ALA A 490 -3.21 -17.85 -23.48
C ALA A 490 -4.17 -18.96 -23.94
N SER A 491 -5.38 -19.00 -23.38
CA SER A 491 -6.44 -19.92 -23.76
C SER A 491 -6.86 -19.74 -25.23
N ALA A 492 -7.02 -18.50 -25.68
CA ALA A 492 -7.34 -18.19 -27.08
C ALA A 492 -6.25 -18.62 -28.07
N ILE A 493 -4.98 -18.61 -27.65
CA ILE A 493 -3.83 -19.08 -28.43
C ILE A 493 -3.70 -20.63 -28.39
N GLY A 494 -4.52 -21.31 -27.57
CA GLY A 494 -4.51 -22.78 -27.43
C GLY A 494 -3.45 -23.30 -26.45
N LEU A 495 -2.83 -22.43 -25.65
CA LEU A 495 -1.98 -22.86 -24.53
C LEU A 495 -2.89 -23.46 -23.46
N HIS A 496 -2.87 -24.79 -23.33
CA HIS A 496 -3.57 -25.50 -22.25
C HIS A 496 -2.91 -25.20 -20.90
N VAL A 497 -3.21 -24.03 -20.35
CA VAL A 497 -3.05 -23.77 -18.93
C VAL A 497 -4.28 -24.40 -18.29
N ARG A 498 -4.11 -25.55 -17.64
CA ARG A 498 -5.21 -26.43 -17.19
C ARG A 498 -6.34 -25.61 -16.56
N SER A 499 -7.42 -25.44 -17.31
CA SER A 499 -8.69 -24.99 -16.77
C SER A 499 -9.40 -26.22 -16.26
N HIS A 500 -9.83 -26.24 -14.99
CA HIS A 500 -10.57 -27.36 -14.41
C HIS A 500 -11.88 -27.68 -15.17
N SER A 501 -12.32 -26.79 -16.08
CA SER A 501 -13.50 -26.97 -16.93
C SER A 501 -13.31 -27.85 -18.17
N SER A 502 -12.17 -28.54 -18.35
CA SER A 502 -11.96 -29.45 -19.50
C SER A 502 -12.17 -30.94 -19.18
N GLU A 503 -12.64 -31.28 -17.98
CA GLU A 503 -13.10 -32.62 -17.62
C GLU A 503 -14.57 -32.56 -17.15
N ALA A 504 -15.50 -32.39 -18.08
CA ALA A 504 -16.92 -32.69 -17.88
C ALA A 504 -17.55 -33.13 -19.20
#